data_AF-A0A451AQD0-F1
#
_entry.id   AF-A0A451AQD0-F1
#
_cell.length_a   1.000
_cell.length_b   1.000
_cell.length_c   1.000
_cell.angle_alpha   90.00
_cell.angle_beta   90.00
_cell.angle_gamma   90.00
#
_symmetry.space_group_name_H-M   'P 1'
#
loop_
_entity.id
_entity.type
_entity.pdbx_description
1 polymer ?
#
loop_
_entity_poly.entity_id
_entity_poly.type
_entity_poly.pdbx_seq_one_letter_code
_entity_poly.pdbx_strand_id
1 'polypeptide(L)'
;MRPIILALVILLALAPGGGHAEEKHVAVIVDTSGSMKSSDPARYAVQVGKILADLIGDNDVLTVTRLPRSGGCSDGVDTDLMFRFDPKNRVASKRDLDGRIQYAGNNAFAQAIKTAAQDLDRSPNHQRMLLIVADSGGLDCPAVSNPDLVALEKSGVTIAAINLGSHTGAFDTNPAFDFAVPAPDAPGLIDALAKVYQRFLGSDQVQTGRATDSIEVDIAPLVDEAFLVVAADGPVDEIESLSGNPGATDVIPDYRGGGGDQRER
;
A
#
# COMPACT_ATOMS: atom_id res chain seq x y z
N MET A 1 14.08 -5.01 26.49
CA MET A 1 12.77 -4.42 26.12
C MET A 1 11.95 -5.54 25.53
N ARG A 2 10.70 -5.72 25.98
CA ARG A 2 9.79 -6.68 25.34
C ARG A 2 9.41 -6.12 23.97
N PRO A 3 9.35 -6.94 22.89
CA PRO A 3 8.82 -6.48 21.63
C PRO A 3 7.39 -6.00 21.87
N ILE A 4 7.08 -4.78 21.46
CA ILE A 4 5.68 -4.35 21.33
C ILE A 4 5.24 -4.96 20.01
N ILE A 5 4.56 -6.09 20.09
CA ILE A 5 3.82 -6.60 18.95
C ILE A 5 2.73 -5.55 18.68
N LEU A 6 2.62 -5.14 17.42
CA LEU A 6 1.55 -4.28 16.97
C LEU A 6 0.74 -5.13 16.01
N ALA A 7 -0.26 -5.81 16.54
CA ALA A 7 -1.19 -6.54 15.69
C ALA A 7 -2.31 -5.61 15.25
N LEU A 8 -2.28 -5.31 13.95
CA LEU A 8 -3.39 -4.70 13.26
C LEU A 8 -4.35 -5.80 12.81
N VAL A 9 -5.60 -5.40 12.68
CA VAL A 9 -6.69 -6.17 12.13
C VAL A 9 -7.19 -5.39 10.92
N ILE A 10 -7.58 -6.04 9.83
CA ILE A 10 -8.31 -5.36 8.74
C ILE A 10 -9.45 -6.27 8.33
N LEU A 11 -10.49 -6.34 9.15
CA LEU A 11 -11.70 -7.01 8.71
C LEU A 11 -12.31 -6.21 7.56
N LEU A 12 -12.44 -6.82 6.38
CA LEU A 12 -13.30 -6.30 5.32
C LEU A 12 -14.48 -7.25 5.19
N ALA A 13 -15.68 -6.69 5.10
CA ALA A 13 -16.90 -7.43 4.85
C ALA A 13 -17.35 -7.12 3.41
N LEU A 14 -17.36 -8.12 2.52
CA LEU A 14 -18.02 -8.03 1.22
C LEU A 14 -19.40 -8.68 1.34
N ALA A 15 -20.45 -7.95 0.95
CA ALA A 15 -21.82 -8.47 0.94
C ALA A 15 -22.03 -9.42 -0.25
N PRO A 16 -22.91 -10.43 -0.14
CA PRO A 16 -23.16 -11.40 -1.20
C PRO A 16 -23.99 -10.78 -2.33
N GLY A 17 -23.31 -10.10 -3.25
CA GLY A 17 -23.83 -9.77 -4.57
C GLY A 17 -23.22 -10.74 -5.58
N GLY A 18 -24.04 -11.58 -6.21
CA GLY A 18 -23.64 -12.61 -7.19
C GLY A 18 -23.05 -12.07 -8.50
N GLY A 19 -22.00 -11.27 -8.43
CA GLY A 19 -21.02 -11.04 -9.48
C GLY A 19 -19.69 -11.61 -9.02
N HIS A 20 -18.91 -12.20 -9.94
CA HIS A 20 -17.50 -12.47 -9.66
C HIS A 20 -16.87 -11.26 -8.98
N ALA A 21 -16.11 -11.46 -7.89
CA ALA A 21 -15.29 -10.39 -7.32
C ALA A 21 -14.56 -9.72 -8.49
N GLU A 22 -14.85 -8.44 -8.74
CA GLU A 22 -14.28 -7.70 -9.84
C GLU A 22 -12.77 -7.77 -9.66
N GLU A 23 -12.06 -8.39 -10.62
CA GLU A 23 -10.61 -8.51 -10.54
C GLU A 23 -10.04 -7.10 -10.31
N LYS A 24 -9.08 -6.99 -9.39
CA LYS A 24 -8.55 -5.70 -8.97
C LYS A 24 -7.28 -5.41 -9.72
N HIS A 25 -7.00 -4.13 -9.93
CA HIS A 25 -5.68 -3.67 -10.36
C HIS A 25 -5.28 -2.48 -9.50
N VAL A 26 -4.36 -2.75 -8.58
CA VAL A 26 -3.81 -1.77 -7.65
C VAL A 26 -2.41 -1.37 -8.11
N ALA A 27 -2.22 -0.10 -8.42
CA ALA A 27 -0.91 0.49 -8.68
C ALA A 27 -0.50 1.35 -7.48
N VAL A 28 0.69 1.14 -6.95
CA VAL A 28 1.26 1.93 -5.86
C VAL A 28 2.43 2.74 -6.39
N ILE A 29 2.45 4.05 -6.18
CA ILE A 29 3.64 4.86 -6.37
C ILE A 29 4.28 5.08 -5.00
N VAL A 30 5.53 4.67 -4.87
CA VAL A 30 6.32 4.88 -3.66
C VAL A 30 7.26 6.05 -3.90
N ASP A 31 7.18 7.06 -3.05
CA ASP A 31 8.21 8.09 -2.98
C ASP A 31 9.54 7.44 -2.61
N THR A 32 10.48 7.53 -3.54
CA THR A 32 11.84 7.05 -3.33
C THR A 32 12.84 8.19 -3.34
N SER A 33 12.41 9.43 -3.15
CA SER A 33 13.27 10.61 -3.10
C SER A 33 14.25 10.55 -1.92
N GLY A 34 15.28 11.41 -1.94
CA GLY A 34 16.27 11.46 -0.88
C GLY A 34 15.72 11.82 0.51
N SER A 35 14.64 12.62 0.59
CA SER A 35 14.04 13.04 1.87
C SER A 35 13.42 11.87 2.64
N MET A 36 12.97 10.84 1.93
CA MET A 36 12.44 9.62 2.52
C MET A 36 13.43 8.90 3.46
N LYS A 37 14.75 9.13 3.32
CA LYS A 37 15.73 8.60 4.29
C LYS A 37 15.51 9.11 5.71
N SER A 38 15.09 10.37 5.85
CA SER A 38 14.78 10.98 7.14
C SER A 38 13.31 10.88 7.50
N SER A 39 12.41 10.96 6.51
CA SER A 39 10.96 10.94 6.74
C SER A 39 10.42 9.54 7.01
N ASP A 40 11.07 8.51 6.45
CA ASP A 40 10.66 7.11 6.58
C ASP A 40 11.85 6.16 6.85
N PRO A 41 12.59 6.34 7.96
CA PRO A 41 13.78 5.53 8.24
C PRO A 41 13.48 4.04 8.41
N ALA A 42 12.25 3.69 8.80
CA ALA A 42 11.79 2.31 8.95
C ALA A 42 11.33 1.66 7.63
N ARG A 43 11.29 2.44 6.54
CA ARG A 43 10.84 2.06 5.21
C ARG A 43 9.40 1.56 5.14
N TYR A 44 8.50 2.19 5.88
CA TYR A 44 7.05 1.98 5.84
C TYR A 44 6.47 2.08 4.43
N ALA A 45 7.00 2.96 3.57
CA ALA A 45 6.51 3.10 2.21
C ALA A 45 6.63 1.79 1.40
N VAL A 46 7.69 1.01 1.63
CA VAL A 46 7.88 -0.30 0.99
C VAL A 46 6.90 -1.34 1.53
N GLN A 47 6.56 -1.24 2.81
CA GLN A 47 5.69 -2.22 3.48
C GLN A 47 4.27 -2.15 2.94
N VAL A 48 3.80 -0.98 2.50
CA VAL A 48 2.48 -0.83 1.85
C VAL A 48 2.33 -1.79 0.67
N GLY A 49 3.32 -1.85 -0.23
CA GLY A 49 3.29 -2.77 -1.36
C GLY A 49 3.27 -4.24 -0.94
N LYS A 50 3.97 -4.60 0.15
CA LYS A 50 3.98 -5.97 0.66
C LYS A 50 2.67 -6.36 1.34
N ILE A 51 2.07 -5.46 2.10
CA ILE A 51 0.78 -5.67 2.74
C ILE A 51 -0.30 -5.84 1.67
N LEU A 52 -0.31 -4.96 0.66
CA LEU A 52 -1.24 -5.07 -0.46
C LEU A 52 -1.07 -6.39 -1.22
N ALA A 53 0.16 -6.93 -1.34
CA ALA A 53 0.40 -8.22 -1.97
C ALA A 53 -0.27 -9.41 -1.25
N ASP A 54 -0.54 -9.27 0.06
CA ASP A 54 -1.30 -10.26 0.84
C ASP A 54 -2.81 -10.06 0.72
N LEU A 55 -3.25 -8.84 0.44
CA LEU A 55 -4.66 -8.48 0.34
C LEU A 55 -5.26 -8.70 -1.05
N ILE A 56 -4.41 -8.92 -2.07
CA ILE A 56 -4.85 -9.18 -3.44
C ILE A 56 -4.99 -10.69 -3.72
N GLY A 57 -6.04 -11.04 -4.45
CA GLY A 57 -6.33 -12.40 -4.91
C GLY A 57 -5.40 -12.87 -6.03
N ASP A 58 -5.53 -14.14 -6.41
CA ASP A 58 -4.61 -14.76 -7.38
C ASP A 58 -4.78 -14.26 -8.82
N ASN A 59 -5.93 -13.64 -9.13
CA ASN A 59 -6.22 -13.02 -10.43
C ASN A 59 -6.06 -11.49 -10.42
N ASP A 60 -5.80 -10.90 -9.26
CA ASP A 60 -5.62 -9.47 -9.12
C ASP A 60 -4.22 -9.05 -9.60
N VAL A 61 -4.08 -7.76 -9.92
CA VAL A 61 -2.82 -7.15 -10.35
C VAL A 61 -2.34 -6.16 -9.30
N LEU A 62 -1.10 -6.32 -8.85
CA LEU A 62 -0.40 -5.34 -8.02
C LEU A 62 0.90 -4.90 -8.69
N THR A 63 1.03 -3.60 -8.89
CA THR A 63 2.26 -2.97 -9.35
C THR A 63 2.76 -1.93 -8.36
N VAL A 64 4.08 -1.83 -8.19
CA VAL A 64 4.75 -0.79 -7.40
C VAL A 64 5.70 -0.04 -8.30
N THR A 65 5.49 1.26 -8.45
CA THR A 65 6.30 2.17 -9.25
C THR A 65 7.13 3.04 -8.32
N ARG A 66 8.45 3.03 -8.49
CA ARG A 66 9.37 3.94 -7.78
C ARG A 66 9.53 5.25 -8.53
N LEU A 67 10.05 6.29 -7.87
CA LEU A 67 10.48 7.50 -8.56
C LEU A 67 11.77 7.25 -9.36
N PRO A 68 11.96 7.96 -10.48
CA PRO A 68 13.23 7.94 -11.19
C PRO A 68 14.31 8.62 -10.33
N ARG A 69 15.55 8.12 -10.39
CA ARG A 69 16.68 8.71 -9.65
C ARG A 69 17.05 10.11 -10.16
N SER A 70 16.80 10.34 -11.43
CA SER A 70 17.01 11.58 -12.17
C SER A 70 15.93 11.68 -13.21
N GLY A 71 15.41 12.88 -13.44
CA GLY A 71 14.36 13.10 -14.41
C GLY A 71 13.74 14.48 -14.21
N GLY A 72 12.91 14.86 -15.15
CA GLY A 72 12.14 16.09 -15.13
C GLY A 72 10.67 15.84 -15.45
N CYS A 73 9.88 16.88 -15.27
CA CYS A 73 8.42 16.80 -15.38
C CYS A 73 7.93 16.48 -16.81
N SER A 74 8.79 16.64 -17.82
CA SER A 74 8.49 16.32 -19.21
C SER A 74 8.76 14.85 -19.58
N ASP A 75 9.35 14.06 -18.70
CA ASP A 75 9.73 12.69 -19.03
C ASP A 75 8.49 11.82 -19.30
N GLY A 76 8.65 10.86 -20.22
CA GLY A 76 7.61 9.93 -20.64
C GLY A 76 7.56 8.66 -19.79
N VAL A 77 6.67 7.73 -20.15
CA VAL A 77 6.54 6.44 -19.47
C VAL A 77 7.87 5.68 -19.43
N ASP A 78 8.20 5.12 -18.27
CA ASP A 78 9.36 4.25 -18.07
C ASP A 78 8.99 3.02 -17.24
N THR A 79 8.82 1.89 -17.93
CA THR A 79 8.43 0.63 -17.29
C THR A 79 9.50 0.03 -16.39
N ASP A 80 10.76 0.49 -16.46
CA ASP A 80 11.83 0.03 -15.57
C ASP A 80 11.71 0.61 -14.15
N LEU A 81 10.83 1.60 -13.97
CA LEU A 81 10.40 2.09 -12.66
C LEU A 81 9.39 1.17 -11.99
N MET A 82 8.73 0.30 -12.75
CA MET A 82 7.63 -0.52 -12.28
C MET A 82 8.09 -1.93 -11.89
N PHE A 83 7.59 -2.40 -10.75
CA PHE A 83 7.69 -3.77 -10.31
C PHE A 83 6.29 -4.38 -10.28
N ARG A 84 6.11 -5.55 -10.89
CA ARG A 84 4.84 -6.29 -10.87
C ARG A 84 4.98 -7.49 -9.95
N PHE A 85 4.05 -7.63 -9.01
CA PHE A 85 4.01 -8.77 -8.10
C PHE A 85 3.55 -10.04 -8.82
N ASP A 86 4.15 -11.17 -8.46
CA ASP A 86 3.65 -12.49 -8.82
C ASP A 86 2.81 -13.05 -7.65
N PRO A 87 1.47 -13.13 -7.77
CA PRO A 87 0.61 -13.64 -6.72
C PRO A 87 0.86 -15.14 -6.44
N LYS A 88 1.45 -15.88 -7.38
CA LYS A 88 1.82 -17.30 -7.19
C LYS A 88 3.14 -17.45 -6.43
N ASN A 89 3.90 -16.37 -6.27
CA ASN A 89 5.17 -16.35 -5.57
C ASN A 89 5.31 -15.10 -4.69
N ARG A 90 4.32 -14.90 -3.79
CA ARG A 90 4.22 -13.72 -2.91
C ARG A 90 5.51 -13.50 -2.10
N VAL A 91 6.07 -14.56 -1.49
CA VAL A 91 7.27 -14.46 -0.64
C VAL A 91 8.50 -13.96 -1.43
N ALA A 92 8.76 -14.51 -2.62
CA ALA A 92 9.88 -14.04 -3.44
C ALA A 92 9.62 -12.62 -3.98
N SER A 93 8.39 -12.34 -4.43
CA SER A 93 8.03 -11.00 -4.94
C SER A 93 8.23 -9.91 -3.89
N LYS A 94 7.83 -10.14 -2.63
CA LYS A 94 8.07 -9.21 -1.52
C LYS A 94 9.56 -8.98 -1.26
N ARG A 95 10.38 -10.03 -1.36
CA ARG A 95 11.85 -9.92 -1.22
C ARG A 95 12.47 -9.10 -2.35
N ASP A 96 11.99 -9.29 -3.58
CA ASP A 96 12.49 -8.55 -4.73
C ASP A 96 12.09 -7.08 -4.67
N LEU A 97 10.88 -6.77 -4.20
CA LEU A 97 10.44 -5.39 -3.98
C LEU A 97 11.40 -4.65 -3.02
N ASP A 98 11.79 -5.26 -1.90
CA ASP A 98 12.70 -4.63 -0.92
C ASP A 98 14.01 -4.17 -1.54
N GLY A 99 14.59 -5.00 -2.42
CA GLY A 99 15.86 -4.71 -3.09
C GLY A 99 15.75 -3.61 -4.15
N ARG A 100 14.55 -3.40 -4.71
CA ARG A 100 14.28 -2.42 -5.78
C ARG A 100 14.04 -1.01 -5.26
N ILE A 101 13.48 -0.90 -4.06
CA ILE A 101 13.17 0.41 -3.46
C ILE A 101 14.39 0.91 -2.70
N GLN A 102 14.92 2.05 -3.13
CA GLN A 102 16.05 2.72 -2.49
C GLN A 102 15.76 4.22 -2.46
N TYR A 103 15.86 4.82 -1.27
CA TYR A 103 15.63 6.26 -1.11
C TYR A 103 16.83 7.03 -1.65
N ALA A 104 16.65 7.64 -2.82
CA ALA A 104 17.66 8.40 -3.55
C ALA A 104 17.01 9.26 -4.65
N GLY A 105 17.68 10.35 -5.01
CA GLY A 105 17.25 11.19 -6.14
C GLY A 105 16.21 12.23 -5.75
N ASN A 106 15.52 12.73 -6.77
CA ASN A 106 14.60 13.85 -6.67
C ASN A 106 13.15 13.40 -6.46
N ASN A 107 12.32 14.33 -6.03
CA ASN A 107 10.87 14.18 -6.05
C ASN A 107 10.38 14.34 -7.50
N ALA A 108 10.16 13.23 -8.22
CA ALA A 108 9.86 13.18 -9.66
C ALA A 108 8.64 12.28 -9.98
N PHE A 109 7.49 12.59 -9.39
CA PHE A 109 6.21 11.90 -9.54
C PHE A 109 5.63 11.92 -10.95
N ALA A 110 5.85 12.98 -11.74
CA ALA A 110 5.21 13.10 -13.06
C ALA A 110 5.47 11.86 -13.95
N GLN A 111 6.71 11.36 -13.98
CA GLN A 111 7.06 10.17 -14.75
C GLN A 111 6.47 8.89 -14.17
N ALA A 112 6.47 8.76 -12.84
CA ALA A 112 5.90 7.61 -12.14
C ALA A 112 4.38 7.54 -12.32
N ILE A 113 3.68 8.69 -12.29
CA ILE A 113 2.24 8.79 -12.53
C ILE A 113 1.90 8.34 -13.95
N LYS A 114 2.60 8.84 -14.98
CA LYS A 114 2.39 8.38 -16.37
C LYS A 114 2.60 6.89 -16.53
N THR A 115 3.61 6.35 -15.85
CA THR A 115 3.94 4.92 -15.90
C THR A 115 2.85 4.07 -15.25
N ALA A 116 2.41 4.45 -14.05
CA ALA A 116 1.31 3.77 -13.35
C ALA A 116 -0.01 3.91 -14.12
N ALA A 117 -0.28 5.07 -14.72
CA ALA A 117 -1.45 5.31 -15.55
C ALA A 117 -1.50 4.34 -16.74
N GLN A 118 -0.39 4.23 -17.49
CA GLN A 118 -0.30 3.30 -18.62
C GLN A 118 -0.52 1.84 -18.18
N ASP A 119 -0.04 1.46 -17.00
CA ASP A 119 -0.27 0.11 -16.48
C ASP A 119 -1.74 -0.12 -16.16
N LEU A 120 -2.38 0.79 -15.43
CA LEU A 120 -3.81 0.72 -15.06
C LEU A 120 -4.73 0.69 -16.30
N ASP A 121 -4.38 1.40 -17.38
CA ASP A 121 -5.15 1.40 -18.63
C ASP A 121 -5.18 0.04 -19.34
N ARG A 122 -4.29 -0.90 -18.98
CA ARG A 122 -4.27 -2.25 -19.56
C ARG A 122 -5.38 -3.15 -19.02
N SER A 123 -6.02 -2.75 -17.94
CA SER A 123 -7.02 -3.56 -17.24
C SER A 123 -8.33 -2.78 -17.06
N PRO A 124 -8.96 -2.27 -18.14
CA PRO A 124 -10.10 -1.35 -18.03
C PRO A 124 -11.35 -1.98 -17.42
N ASN A 125 -11.44 -3.32 -17.41
CA ASN A 125 -12.54 -4.08 -16.82
C ASN A 125 -12.29 -4.48 -15.36
N HIS A 126 -11.18 -4.02 -14.76
CA HIS A 126 -10.84 -4.27 -13.37
C HIS A 126 -11.31 -3.09 -12.51
N GLN A 127 -11.56 -3.38 -11.23
CA GLN A 127 -11.64 -2.35 -10.21
C GLN A 127 -10.22 -1.78 -10.00
N ARG A 128 -10.01 -0.49 -10.29
CA ARG A 128 -8.67 0.10 -10.39
C ARG A 128 -8.39 1.13 -9.29
N MET A 129 -7.22 1.05 -8.69
CA MET A 129 -6.72 2.05 -7.73
C MET A 129 -5.31 2.50 -8.05
N LEU A 130 -5.06 3.81 -7.95
CA LEU A 130 -3.74 4.39 -7.80
C LEU A 130 -3.56 4.86 -6.35
N LEU A 131 -2.55 4.32 -5.66
CA LEU A 131 -2.16 4.74 -4.33
C LEU A 131 -0.79 5.41 -4.35
N ILE A 132 -0.70 6.66 -3.92
CA ILE A 132 0.58 7.38 -3.77
C ILE A 132 0.99 7.36 -2.29
N VAL A 133 2.18 6.85 -2.00
CA VAL A 133 2.74 6.80 -0.63
C VAL A 133 4.00 7.65 -0.59
N ALA A 134 3.94 8.76 0.11
CA ALA A 134 5.01 9.76 0.09
C ALA A 134 5.08 10.54 1.39
N ASP A 135 6.20 11.23 1.62
CA ASP A 135 6.23 12.24 2.66
C ASP A 135 5.28 13.41 2.32
N SER A 136 5.03 14.30 3.29
CA SER A 136 4.05 15.38 3.13
C SER A 136 4.45 16.47 2.10
N GLY A 137 5.54 16.28 1.33
CA GLY A 137 6.09 17.24 0.37
C GLY A 137 5.27 17.44 -0.91
N GLY A 138 4.35 16.51 -1.25
CA GLY A 138 3.45 16.64 -2.40
C GLY A 138 4.05 16.31 -3.75
N LEU A 139 3.28 16.55 -4.82
CA LEU A 139 3.69 16.31 -6.20
C LEU A 139 4.64 17.41 -6.69
N ASP A 140 5.75 17.01 -7.32
CA ASP A 140 6.48 17.91 -8.19
C ASP A 140 5.68 18.14 -9.49
N CYS A 141 5.74 19.37 -10.00
CA CYS A 141 5.09 19.76 -11.25
C CYS A 141 3.59 19.38 -11.36
N PRO A 142 2.73 19.89 -10.46
CA PRO A 142 1.29 19.62 -10.50
C PRO A 142 0.63 20.00 -11.83
N ALA A 143 1.16 20.98 -12.56
CA ALA A 143 0.67 21.36 -13.89
C ALA A 143 0.82 20.25 -14.95
N VAL A 144 1.74 19.30 -14.73
CA VAL A 144 1.96 18.14 -15.62
C VAL A 144 1.29 16.89 -15.06
N SER A 145 1.41 16.62 -13.76
CA SER A 145 0.88 15.40 -13.14
C SER A 145 -0.64 15.43 -12.92
N ASN A 146 -1.22 16.58 -12.57
CA ASN A 146 -2.67 16.66 -12.31
C ASN A 146 -3.53 16.33 -13.55
N PRO A 147 -3.20 16.75 -14.79
CA PRO A 147 -3.93 16.29 -15.97
C PRO A 147 -3.99 14.77 -16.12
N ASP A 148 -2.89 14.05 -15.85
CA ASP A 148 -2.84 12.60 -15.93
C ASP A 148 -3.70 11.95 -14.82
N LEU A 149 -3.64 12.49 -13.59
CA LEU A 149 -4.48 12.02 -12.48
C LEU A 149 -5.98 12.26 -12.75
N VAL A 150 -6.35 13.44 -13.25
CA VAL A 150 -7.76 13.74 -13.62
C VAL A 150 -8.24 12.84 -14.76
N ALA A 151 -7.36 12.47 -15.71
CA ALA A 151 -7.71 11.51 -16.76
C ALA A 151 -7.96 10.12 -16.19
N LEU A 152 -7.14 9.66 -15.25
CA LEU A 152 -7.34 8.39 -14.54
C LEU A 152 -8.65 8.37 -13.76
N GLU A 153 -8.92 9.41 -12.96
CA GLU A 153 -10.16 9.56 -12.19
C GLU A 153 -11.39 9.45 -13.11
N LYS A 154 -11.41 10.21 -14.22
CA LYS A 154 -12.48 10.15 -15.23
C LYS A 154 -12.64 8.79 -15.91
N SER A 155 -11.58 7.99 -15.92
CA SER A 155 -11.63 6.62 -16.44
C SER A 155 -12.15 5.60 -15.41
N GLY A 156 -12.47 6.03 -14.18
CA GLY A 156 -12.99 5.17 -13.11
C GLY A 156 -11.91 4.62 -12.16
N VAL A 157 -10.71 5.20 -12.14
CA VAL A 157 -9.66 4.82 -11.18
C VAL A 157 -9.86 5.58 -9.87
N THR A 158 -9.85 4.86 -8.74
CA THR A 158 -9.77 5.50 -7.41
C THR A 158 -8.35 5.98 -7.16
N ILE A 159 -8.17 7.25 -6.79
CA ILE A 159 -6.86 7.86 -6.54
C ILE A 159 -6.75 8.26 -5.07
N ALA A 160 -5.84 7.62 -4.35
CA ALA A 160 -5.62 7.84 -2.93
C ALA A 160 -4.16 8.22 -2.62
N ALA A 161 -3.95 8.91 -1.51
CA ALA A 161 -2.62 9.18 -0.98
C ALA A 161 -2.47 8.83 0.51
N ILE A 162 -1.25 8.43 0.90
CA ILE A 162 -0.83 8.31 2.29
C ILE A 162 0.30 9.32 2.55
N ASN A 163 0.05 10.27 3.46
CA ASN A 163 1.04 11.25 3.91
C ASN A 163 1.90 10.65 5.05
N LEU A 164 3.07 10.11 4.71
CA LEU A 164 4.00 9.51 5.67
C LEU A 164 4.69 10.54 6.55
N GLY A 165 4.86 10.19 7.83
CA GLY A 165 5.62 10.97 8.81
C GLY A 165 4.95 12.27 9.24
N SER A 166 3.67 12.48 8.88
CA SER A 166 2.94 13.70 9.19
C SER A 166 1.47 13.44 9.51
N HIS A 167 0.86 14.39 10.23
CA HIS A 167 -0.58 14.41 10.54
C HIS A 167 -1.42 15.08 9.45
N THR A 168 -0.77 15.76 8.50
CA THR A 168 -1.35 16.42 7.31
C THR A 168 -0.32 16.41 6.18
N GLY A 169 -0.70 16.72 4.94
CA GLY A 169 0.27 16.90 3.88
C GLY A 169 -0.30 17.51 2.61
N ALA A 170 0.59 17.76 1.66
CA ALA A 170 0.25 18.48 0.43
C ALA A 170 -0.83 17.79 -0.42
N PHE A 171 -1.03 16.47 -0.27
CA PHE A 171 -2.07 15.74 -0.99
C PHE A 171 -3.49 16.05 -0.50
N ASP A 172 -3.67 16.49 0.75
CA ASP A 172 -5.00 16.74 1.35
C ASP A 172 -5.80 17.82 0.60
N THR A 173 -5.09 18.71 -0.11
CA THR A 173 -5.70 19.84 -0.83
C THR A 173 -5.64 19.67 -2.35
N ASN A 174 -5.06 18.58 -2.85
CA ASN A 174 -4.94 18.37 -4.28
C ASN A 174 -6.25 17.77 -4.83
N PRO A 175 -6.94 18.48 -5.74
CA PRO A 175 -8.26 18.07 -6.24
C PRO A 175 -8.23 16.79 -7.09
N ALA A 176 -7.05 16.28 -7.47
CA ALA A 176 -6.90 15.07 -8.25
C ALA A 176 -6.92 13.78 -7.41
N PHE A 177 -7.00 13.89 -6.09
CA PHE A 177 -7.11 12.75 -5.17
C PHE A 177 -8.53 12.66 -4.64
N ASP A 178 -9.11 11.46 -4.65
CA ASP A 178 -10.40 11.20 -4.01
C ASP A 178 -10.31 11.40 -2.49
N PHE A 179 -9.16 11.04 -1.91
CA PHE A 179 -8.84 11.25 -0.51
C PHE A 179 -7.35 11.06 -0.23
N ALA A 180 -6.88 11.68 0.85
CA ALA A 180 -5.55 11.49 1.41
C ALA A 180 -5.67 11.17 2.90
N VAL A 181 -4.78 10.32 3.41
CA VAL A 181 -4.82 9.87 4.82
C VAL A 181 -3.45 10.06 5.46
N PRO A 182 -3.35 10.66 6.66
CA PRO A 182 -2.08 10.81 7.36
C PRO A 182 -1.59 9.49 7.98
N ALA A 183 -0.28 9.30 7.99
CA ALA A 183 0.41 8.16 8.58
C ALA A 183 1.66 8.63 9.35
N PRO A 184 1.50 9.18 10.57
CA PRO A 184 2.61 9.75 11.33
C PRO A 184 3.62 8.72 11.85
N ASP A 185 3.21 7.47 12.03
CA ASP A 185 4.02 6.36 12.57
C ASP A 185 3.56 5.00 11.99
N ALA A 186 4.17 3.89 12.41
CA ALA A 186 3.79 2.52 12.00
C ALA A 186 2.28 2.23 12.21
N PRO A 187 1.72 2.45 13.42
CA PRO A 187 0.28 2.35 13.64
C PRO A 187 -0.54 3.24 12.70
N GLY A 188 -0.09 4.47 12.44
CA GLY A 188 -0.73 5.41 11.53
C GLY A 188 -0.73 4.92 10.08
N LEU A 189 0.37 4.32 9.59
CA LEU A 189 0.44 3.72 8.26
C LEU A 189 -0.62 2.64 8.07
N ILE A 190 -0.69 1.79 9.08
CA ILE A 190 -1.58 0.65 9.16
C ILE A 190 -3.04 1.11 9.13
N ASP A 191 -3.39 2.11 9.94
CA ASP A 191 -4.72 2.72 9.96
C ASP A 191 -5.04 3.42 8.63
N ALA A 192 -4.06 4.11 8.05
CA ALA A 192 -4.21 4.77 6.76
C ALA A 192 -4.47 3.76 5.64
N LEU A 193 -3.71 2.67 5.58
CA LEU A 193 -3.88 1.63 4.58
C LEU A 193 -5.23 0.91 4.73
N ALA A 194 -5.65 0.63 5.97
CA ALA A 194 -6.96 0.05 6.24
C ALA A 194 -8.09 0.95 5.72
N LYS A 195 -8.04 2.27 6.00
CA LYS A 195 -9.00 3.25 5.48
C LYS A 195 -9.00 3.35 3.96
N VAL A 196 -7.82 3.37 3.34
CA VAL A 196 -7.68 3.40 1.88
C VAL A 196 -8.33 2.17 1.26
N TYR A 197 -7.96 0.99 1.74
CA TYR A 197 -8.43 -0.25 1.15
C TYR A 197 -9.91 -0.51 1.45
N GLN A 198 -10.40 -0.10 2.62
CA GLN A 198 -11.83 -0.08 2.94
C GLN A 198 -12.62 0.71 1.90
N ARG A 199 -12.18 1.94 1.63
CA ARG A 199 -12.86 2.83 0.71
C ARG A 199 -12.77 2.33 -0.72
N PHE A 200 -11.64 1.75 -1.11
CA PHE A 200 -11.48 1.10 -2.40
C PHE A 200 -12.45 -0.08 -2.57
N LEU A 201 -12.56 -0.96 -1.58
CA LEU A 201 -13.47 -2.11 -1.63
C LEU A 201 -14.94 -1.76 -1.36
N GLY A 202 -15.24 -0.52 -0.97
CA GLY A 202 -16.58 -0.10 -0.58
C GLY A 202 -17.09 -0.83 0.67
N SER A 203 -16.21 -1.22 1.59
CA SER A 203 -16.58 -1.98 2.80
C SER A 203 -17.02 -1.06 3.93
N ASP A 204 -18.05 -1.46 4.67
CA ASP A 204 -18.64 -0.67 5.77
C ASP A 204 -17.98 -0.91 7.13
N GLN A 205 -17.09 -1.90 7.24
CA GLN A 205 -16.42 -2.23 8.50
C GLN A 205 -14.92 -2.34 8.30
N VAL A 206 -14.18 -1.67 9.19
CA VAL A 206 -12.75 -1.84 9.42
C VAL A 206 -12.51 -1.65 10.92
N GLN A 207 -11.67 -2.50 11.50
CA GLN A 207 -11.26 -2.43 12.90
C GLN A 207 -9.75 -2.31 12.94
N THR A 208 -9.21 -1.27 13.57
CA THR A 208 -7.77 -1.11 13.75
C THR A 208 -7.42 -1.06 15.24
N GLY A 209 -6.25 -1.55 15.62
CA GLY A 209 -5.91 -1.71 17.03
C GLY A 209 -4.44 -1.95 17.29
N ARG A 210 -4.06 -1.91 18.58
CA ARG A 210 -2.78 -2.39 19.07
C ARG A 210 -3.03 -3.64 19.89
N ALA A 211 -2.19 -4.65 19.75
CA ALA A 211 -2.33 -5.92 20.43
C ALA A 211 -0.97 -6.43 20.90
N THR A 212 -0.85 -6.73 22.20
CA THR A 212 0.42 -7.18 22.82
C THR A 212 0.51 -8.70 22.94
N ASP A 213 -0.54 -9.35 23.45
CA ASP A 213 -0.54 -10.78 23.75
C ASP A 213 -1.66 -11.54 23.01
N SER A 214 -2.73 -10.85 22.61
CA SER A 214 -3.84 -11.42 21.85
C SER A 214 -4.41 -10.42 20.86
N ILE A 215 -5.00 -10.94 19.78
CA ILE A 215 -5.69 -10.18 18.74
C ILE A 215 -7.14 -10.63 18.75
N GLU A 216 -8.06 -9.73 19.06
CA GLU A 216 -9.49 -10.00 19.09
C GLU A 216 -10.19 -9.11 18.08
N VAL A 217 -11.06 -9.73 17.27
CA VAL A 217 -11.68 -9.08 16.10
C VAL A 217 -13.13 -9.52 16.01
N ASP A 218 -14.03 -8.57 15.80
CA ASP A 218 -15.44 -8.89 15.58
C ASP A 218 -15.67 -9.15 14.10
N ILE A 219 -16.08 -10.35 13.70
CA ILE A 219 -16.43 -10.62 12.30
C ILE A 219 -17.93 -10.40 12.11
N ALA A 220 -18.32 -9.50 11.20
CA ALA A 220 -19.72 -9.29 10.88
C ALA A 220 -20.40 -10.58 10.38
N PRO A 221 -21.71 -10.75 10.64
CA PRO A 221 -22.46 -11.86 10.07
C PRO A 221 -22.48 -11.76 8.54
N LEU A 222 -22.41 -12.91 7.86
CA LEU A 222 -22.52 -13.04 6.39
C LEU A 222 -21.36 -12.40 5.60
N VAL A 223 -20.17 -12.35 6.20
CA VAL A 223 -18.93 -11.99 5.49
C VAL A 223 -18.39 -13.20 4.74
N ASP A 224 -18.18 -13.04 3.43
CA ASP A 224 -17.59 -14.09 2.58
C ASP A 224 -16.07 -14.24 2.81
N GLU A 225 -15.35 -13.13 2.92
CA GLU A 225 -13.91 -13.08 3.16
C GLU A 225 -13.57 -11.97 4.14
N ALA A 226 -12.64 -12.24 5.06
CA ALA A 226 -12.10 -11.29 6.02
C ALA A 226 -10.57 -11.33 6.00
N PHE A 227 -9.93 -10.18 6.15
CA PHE A 227 -8.46 -10.09 6.17
C PHE A 227 -7.96 -9.78 7.59
N LEU A 228 -6.77 -10.27 7.91
CA LEU A 228 -6.06 -9.90 9.14
C LEU A 228 -4.65 -9.54 8.74
N VAL A 229 -4.29 -8.27 8.90
CA VAL A 229 -2.95 -7.77 8.57
C VAL A 229 -2.25 -7.37 9.85
N VAL A 230 -1.24 -8.12 10.27
CA VAL A 230 -0.43 -7.83 11.45
C VAL A 230 0.89 -7.19 11.03
N ALA A 231 1.26 -6.07 11.66
CA ALA A 231 2.51 -5.37 11.34
C ALA A 231 3.19 -4.89 12.62
N ALA A 232 4.31 -5.50 12.98
CA ALA A 232 5.01 -5.22 14.23
C ALA A 232 6.38 -4.55 14.02
N ASP A 233 6.79 -3.76 15.01
CA ASP A 233 8.13 -3.20 15.09
C ASP A 233 9.09 -4.25 15.68
N GLY A 234 9.57 -5.14 14.82
CA GLY A 234 10.52 -6.19 15.16
C GLY A 234 9.95 -7.60 15.03
N PRO A 235 10.66 -8.61 15.56
CA PRO A 235 10.25 -9.99 15.38
C PRO A 235 8.98 -10.32 16.17
N VAL A 236 8.06 -11.03 15.50
CA VAL A 236 6.85 -11.61 16.07
C VAL A 236 7.00 -13.12 16.03
N ASP A 237 6.86 -13.81 17.15
CA ASP A 237 6.86 -15.27 17.14
C ASP A 237 5.65 -15.82 16.35
N GLU A 238 5.37 -17.12 16.45
CA GLU A 238 4.22 -17.71 15.77
C GLU A 238 2.90 -17.04 16.20
N ILE A 239 2.05 -16.71 15.21
CA ILE A 239 0.69 -16.23 15.45
C ILE A 239 -0.23 -17.45 15.41
N GLU A 240 -0.69 -17.87 16.58
CA GLU A 240 -1.58 -19.03 16.70
C GLU A 240 -3.05 -18.60 16.67
N SER A 241 -3.86 -19.31 15.88
CA SER A 241 -5.31 -19.17 15.93
C SER A 241 -5.91 -20.09 17.00
N LEU A 242 -6.65 -19.51 17.94
CA LEU A 242 -7.33 -20.25 18.99
C LEU A 242 -8.51 -21.09 18.44
N SER A 243 -8.85 -22.16 19.16
CA SER A 243 -10.00 -23.01 18.82
C SER A 243 -11.30 -22.22 18.82
N GLY A 244 -12.12 -22.38 17.77
CA GLY A 244 -13.40 -21.70 17.61
C GLY A 244 -13.36 -20.52 16.62
N ASN A 245 -12.17 -20.11 16.19
CA ASN A 245 -12.01 -19.15 15.10
C ASN A 245 -12.36 -19.77 13.74
N PRO A 246 -12.78 -18.96 12.74
CA PRO A 246 -12.89 -19.41 11.36
C PRO A 246 -11.57 -19.99 10.84
N GLY A 247 -11.65 -20.86 9.85
CA GLY A 247 -10.47 -21.34 9.14
C GLY A 247 -9.71 -20.16 8.52
N ALA A 248 -8.41 -20.11 8.76
CA ALA A 248 -7.51 -19.11 8.18
C ALA A 248 -6.37 -19.81 7.45
N THR A 249 -5.82 -19.14 6.44
CA THR A 249 -4.54 -19.54 5.84
C THR A 249 -3.42 -19.28 6.84
N ASP A 250 -2.39 -20.12 6.84
CA ASP A 250 -1.22 -19.93 7.70
C ASP A 250 -0.62 -18.54 7.53
N VAL A 251 -0.45 -17.81 8.64
CA VAL A 251 0.21 -16.51 8.65
C VAL A 251 1.71 -16.75 8.61
N ILE A 252 2.37 -16.34 7.53
CA ILE A 252 3.83 -16.37 7.42
C ILE A 252 4.34 -14.98 7.81
N PRO A 253 4.94 -14.81 9.01
CA PRO A 253 5.42 -13.50 9.41
C PRO A 253 6.57 -13.05 8.49
N ASP A 254 6.44 -11.86 7.87
CA ASP A 254 7.55 -11.23 7.15
C ASP A 254 8.29 -10.29 8.11
N TYR A 255 9.28 -10.85 8.80
CA TYR A 255 10.11 -10.19 9.82
C TYR A 255 10.94 -8.99 9.33
N ARG A 256 10.89 -8.64 8.05
CA ARG A 256 11.72 -7.60 7.45
C ARG A 256 11.06 -6.23 7.59
N GLY A 257 10.99 -5.75 8.83
CA GLY A 257 10.92 -4.32 9.12
C GLY A 257 12.15 -3.64 8.53
N GLY A 258 11.95 -2.54 7.79
CA GLY A 258 12.95 -1.97 6.89
C GLY A 258 14.04 -1.12 7.56
N GLY A 259 14.45 -1.43 8.79
CA GLY A 259 15.48 -0.69 9.50
C GLY A 259 16.91 -1.14 9.18
N GLY A 260 17.66 -0.25 8.51
CA GLY A 260 19.12 -0.31 8.33
C GLY A 260 19.60 -1.21 7.20
N ASP A 261 20.48 -0.67 6.34
CA ASP A 261 21.19 -1.41 5.29
C ASP A 261 21.79 -2.70 5.88
N GLN A 262 21.24 -3.87 5.54
CA GLN A 262 21.76 -5.17 5.98
C GLN A 262 23.09 -5.54 5.30
N ARG A 263 23.88 -4.55 4.87
CA ARG A 263 25.25 -4.72 4.37
C ARG A 263 26.32 -4.57 5.46
N GLU A 264 25.93 -4.36 6.71
CA GLU A 264 26.86 -4.27 7.85
C GLU A 264 26.67 -5.37 8.93
N ARG A 265 26.22 -6.57 8.54
CA ARG A 265 26.38 -7.77 9.38
C ARG A 265 26.89 -8.96 8.58
#